data_AF-A0A5Y1ID18-F1
#
_entry.id   AF-A0A5Y1ID18-F1
#
_cell.length_a   1.000
_cell.length_b   1.000
_cell.length_c   1.000
_cell.angle_alpha   90.00
_cell.angle_beta   90.00
_cell.angle_gamma   90.00
#
_symmetry.space_group_name_H-M   'P 1'
#
loop_
_entity.id
_entity.type
_entity.pdbx_description
1 polymer ?
#
loop_
_entity_poly.entity_id
_entity_poly.type
_entity_poly.pdbx_seq_one_letter_code
_entity_poly.pdbx_strand_id
1 'polypeptide(L)'
;PDQIMDFLEENLNNLLTQKNGGLLSIGIIATLWSASNGMNAVMKSLNKAYGVTNKRNYVVQRLLSMFFTLAMLATVGATLLLLVFGQQIGMFLINHLNFSEDFLSFWNNLRWTVTLIVIFVVFTFLYWVAPNRRSTLISVLPGALFSTIGWTVASLGFAYYVNNFGNYSATYGSIGVIIILMLWFYLTGIILMIGGELNATLAIRKKKKELGEIN
;
A
#
# COMPACT_ATOMS: atom_id res chain seq x y z
N PRO A 1 -11.40 23.90 31.17
CA PRO A 1 -12.36 22.94 30.59
C PRO A 1 -13.23 23.62 29.53
N ASP A 2 -13.84 24.75 29.90
CA ASP A 2 -14.76 25.50 29.02
C ASP A 2 -14.04 26.15 27.84
N GLN A 3 -12.85 26.73 28.03
CA GLN A 3 -12.04 27.28 26.92
C GLN A 3 -11.61 26.25 25.85
N ILE A 4 -11.43 24.99 26.24
CA ILE A 4 -11.11 23.91 25.27
C ILE A 4 -12.38 23.52 24.52
N MET A 5 -13.53 23.53 25.20
CA MET A 5 -14.83 23.27 24.59
C MET A 5 -15.21 24.40 23.62
N ASP A 6 -15.03 25.65 24.02
CA ASP A 6 -15.26 26.84 23.18
C ASP A 6 -14.34 26.84 21.97
N PHE A 7 -13.05 26.50 22.14
CA PHE A 7 -12.12 26.39 21.02
C PHE A 7 -12.49 25.25 20.06
N LEU A 8 -12.95 24.11 20.58
CA LEU A 8 -13.43 23.00 19.75
C LEU A 8 -14.74 23.36 19.04
N GLU A 9 -15.68 24.00 19.72
CA GLU A 9 -16.96 24.45 19.16
C GLU A 9 -16.76 25.53 18.11
N GLU A 10 -15.85 26.49 18.32
CA GLU A 10 -15.52 27.52 17.36
C GLU A 10 -14.81 26.95 16.12
N ASN A 11 -13.87 26.01 16.30
CA ASN A 11 -13.24 25.34 15.16
C ASN A 11 -14.22 24.42 14.42
N LEU A 12 -15.08 23.69 15.13
CA LEU A 12 -16.11 22.86 14.51
C LEU A 12 -17.13 23.74 13.76
N ASN A 13 -17.59 24.84 14.35
CA ASN A 13 -18.47 25.78 13.68
C ASN A 13 -17.80 26.39 12.46
N ASN A 14 -16.53 26.82 12.55
CA ASN A 14 -15.80 27.36 11.40
C ASN A 14 -15.60 26.31 10.29
N LEU A 15 -15.34 25.04 10.62
CA LEU A 15 -15.23 23.96 9.65
C LEU A 15 -16.59 23.57 9.02
N LEU A 16 -17.68 23.65 9.78
CA LEU A 16 -19.03 23.30 9.33
C LEU A 16 -19.72 24.45 8.56
N THR A 17 -19.41 25.71 8.89
CA THR A 17 -20.02 26.90 8.28
C THR A 17 -19.18 27.46 7.12
N GLN A 18 -17.84 27.47 7.21
CA GLN A 18 -16.99 27.79 6.06
C GLN A 18 -16.76 26.54 5.20
N LYS A 19 -17.73 26.22 4.35
CA LYS A 19 -17.57 25.25 3.27
C LYS A 19 -16.65 25.79 2.18
N ASN A 20 -15.35 25.87 2.45
CA ASN A 20 -14.31 26.12 1.46
C ASN A 20 -14.07 24.87 0.58
N GLY A 21 -15.13 24.32 -0.01
CA GLY A 21 -15.10 23.08 -0.81
C GLY A 21 -14.13 23.16 -1.99
N GLY A 22 -13.93 24.37 -2.54
CA GLY A 22 -12.91 24.62 -3.56
C GLY A 22 -11.47 24.40 -3.07
N LEU A 23 -11.11 24.96 -1.91
CA LEU A 23 -9.77 24.81 -1.32
C LEU A 23 -9.48 23.36 -0.92
N LEU A 24 -10.47 22.66 -0.33
CA LEU A 24 -10.33 21.24 0.01
C LEU A 24 -10.13 20.38 -1.23
N SER A 25 -10.90 20.62 -2.29
CA SER A 25 -10.76 19.89 -3.56
C SER A 25 -9.38 20.11 -4.19
N ILE A 26 -8.89 21.36 -4.20
CA ILE A 26 -7.55 21.69 -4.70
C ILE A 26 -6.47 20.99 -3.85
N GLY A 27 -6.61 20.98 -2.52
CA GLY A 27 -5.68 20.31 -1.61
C GLY A 27 -5.61 18.80 -1.83
N ILE A 28 -6.76 18.13 -2.02
CA ILE A 28 -6.81 16.69 -2.31
C ILE A 28 -6.14 16.39 -3.65
N ILE A 29 -6.44 17.16 -4.69
CA ILE A 29 -5.83 16.98 -6.02
C ILE A 29 -4.31 17.20 -5.94
N ALA A 30 -3.85 18.25 -5.29
CA ALA A 30 -2.43 18.55 -5.12
C ALA A 30 -1.70 17.46 -4.33
N THR A 31 -2.33 16.92 -3.28
CA THR A 31 -1.80 15.82 -2.47
C THR A 31 -1.70 14.54 -3.29
N LEU A 32 -2.77 14.16 -4.00
CA LEU A 32 -2.77 12.97 -4.85
C LEU A 32 -1.74 13.09 -5.98
N TRP A 33 -1.64 14.27 -6.59
CA TRP A 33 -0.63 14.56 -7.60
C TRP A 33 0.79 14.36 -7.03
N SER A 34 1.06 14.89 -5.85
CA SER A 34 2.36 14.78 -5.19
C SER A 34 2.69 13.33 -4.81
N ALA A 35 1.74 12.61 -4.20
CA ALA A 35 1.89 11.21 -3.84
C ALA A 35 2.14 10.31 -5.07
N SER A 36 1.43 10.58 -6.17
CA SER A 36 1.59 9.82 -7.42
C SER A 36 2.96 9.94 -8.06
N ASN A 37 3.78 10.93 -7.68
CA ASN A 37 5.18 11.01 -8.11
C ASN A 37 6.02 9.84 -7.60
N GLY A 38 5.78 9.40 -6.36
CA GLY A 38 6.46 8.23 -5.78
C GLY A 38 6.12 6.96 -6.54
N MET A 39 4.84 6.73 -6.81
CA MET A 39 4.40 5.59 -7.62
C MET A 39 4.93 5.67 -9.06
N ASN A 40 4.98 6.85 -9.66
CA ASN A 40 5.60 7.03 -10.98
C ASN A 40 7.10 6.66 -10.98
N ALA A 41 7.83 6.95 -9.89
CA ALA A 41 9.21 6.52 -9.74
C ALA A 41 9.32 4.98 -9.69
N VAL A 42 8.45 4.31 -8.92
CA VAL A 42 8.33 2.83 -8.87
C VAL A 42 8.05 2.26 -10.27
N MET A 43 7.12 2.85 -11.02
CA MET A 43 6.83 2.39 -12.39
C MET A 43 8.04 2.55 -13.32
N LYS A 44 8.80 3.65 -13.21
CA LYS A 44 10.00 3.89 -14.01
C LYS A 44 11.12 2.90 -13.68
N SER A 45 11.34 2.61 -12.41
CA SER A 45 12.35 1.63 -11.99
C SER A 45 11.97 0.21 -12.41
N LEU A 46 10.69 -0.16 -12.34
CA LEU A 46 10.21 -1.44 -12.89
C LEU A 46 10.45 -1.52 -14.41
N ASN A 47 10.13 -0.46 -15.16
CA ASN A 47 10.44 -0.42 -16.59
C ASN A 47 11.94 -0.61 -16.87
N LYS A 48 12.79 -0.01 -16.04
CA LYS A 48 14.25 -0.17 -16.14
C LYS A 48 14.69 -1.61 -15.85
N ALA A 49 14.15 -2.25 -14.81
CA ALA A 49 14.39 -3.66 -14.49
C ALA A 49 14.07 -4.59 -15.67
N TYR A 50 12.96 -4.33 -16.37
CA TYR A 50 12.58 -5.07 -17.57
C TYR A 50 13.32 -4.65 -18.85
N GLY A 51 14.24 -3.67 -18.79
CA GLY A 51 14.95 -3.16 -19.96
C GLY A 51 14.04 -2.46 -20.99
N VAL A 52 12.90 -1.92 -20.56
CA VAL A 52 11.93 -1.27 -21.45
C VAL A 52 12.43 0.13 -21.83
N THR A 53 12.74 0.32 -23.11
CA THR A 53 13.18 1.60 -23.68
C THR A 53 12.02 2.47 -24.17
N ASN A 54 10.89 1.86 -24.53
CA ASN A 54 9.73 2.56 -25.04
C ASN A 54 8.94 3.27 -23.93
N LYS A 55 8.86 4.59 -24.02
CA LYS A 55 8.08 5.41 -23.08
C LYS A 55 6.60 5.32 -23.44
N ARG A 56 5.75 5.08 -22.43
CA ARG A 56 4.29 5.28 -22.57
C ARG A 56 4.01 6.77 -22.79
N ASN A 57 2.83 7.06 -23.35
CA ASN A 57 2.29 8.42 -23.33
C ASN A 57 2.27 8.94 -21.89
N TYR A 58 2.75 10.17 -21.70
CA TYR A 58 2.86 10.82 -20.38
C TYR A 58 1.53 10.82 -19.62
N VAL A 59 0.41 11.10 -20.30
CA VAL A 59 -0.92 11.13 -19.70
C VAL A 59 -1.33 9.76 -19.15
N VAL A 60 -1.11 8.69 -19.94
CA VAL A 60 -1.43 7.31 -19.52
C VAL A 60 -0.56 6.88 -18.35
N GLN A 61 0.73 7.18 -18.39
CA GLN A 61 1.64 6.89 -17.28
C GLN A 61 1.21 7.64 -16.01
N ARG A 62 0.76 8.89 -16.14
CA ARG A 62 0.30 9.69 -15.01
C ARG A 62 -0.98 9.12 -14.40
N LEU A 63 -1.99 8.80 -15.20
CA LEU A 63 -3.24 8.20 -14.73
C LEU A 63 -3.01 6.86 -14.04
N LEU A 64 -2.16 6.00 -14.60
CA LEU A 64 -1.78 4.75 -13.95
C LEU A 64 -1.08 4.98 -12.61
N SER A 65 -0.16 5.96 -12.53
CA SER A 65 0.52 6.27 -11.27
C SER A 65 -0.47 6.74 -10.19
N MET A 66 -1.47 7.54 -10.55
CA MET A 66 -2.53 7.96 -9.63
C MET A 66 -3.41 6.79 -9.20
N PHE A 67 -3.83 5.96 -10.16
CA PHE A 67 -4.62 4.76 -9.88
C PHE A 67 -3.90 3.83 -8.89
N PHE A 68 -2.63 3.52 -9.13
CA PHE A 68 -1.86 2.67 -8.22
C PHE A 68 -1.57 3.33 -6.87
N THR A 69 -1.46 4.66 -6.82
CA THR A 69 -1.36 5.39 -5.54
C THR A 69 -2.64 5.23 -4.73
N LEU A 70 -3.80 5.39 -5.37
CA LEU A 70 -5.09 5.16 -4.72
C LEU A 70 -5.27 3.70 -4.32
N ALA A 71 -4.86 2.74 -5.15
CA ALA A 71 -4.91 1.32 -4.83
C ALA A 71 -4.03 0.98 -3.62
N MET A 72 -2.81 1.52 -3.54
CA MET A 72 -1.94 1.37 -2.36
C MET A 72 -2.56 2.00 -1.12
N LEU A 73 -3.11 3.21 -1.24
CA LEU A 73 -3.78 3.88 -0.13
C LEU A 73 -5.00 3.09 0.36
N ALA A 74 -5.81 2.56 -0.56
CA ALA A 74 -6.93 1.68 -0.25
C ALA A 74 -6.46 0.39 0.41
N THR A 75 -5.33 -0.19 -0.03
CA THR A 75 -4.75 -1.39 0.58
C THR A 75 -4.31 -1.13 2.01
N VAL A 76 -3.56 -0.04 2.25
CA VAL A 76 -3.15 0.36 3.60
C VAL A 76 -4.38 0.63 4.46
N GLY A 77 -5.36 1.38 3.97
CA GLY A 77 -6.61 1.65 4.68
C GLY A 77 -7.40 0.39 5.01
N ALA A 78 -7.57 -0.54 4.05
CA ALA A 78 -8.26 -1.80 4.25
C ALA A 78 -7.54 -2.70 5.25
N THR A 79 -6.20 -2.79 5.18
CA THR A 79 -5.40 -3.58 6.14
C THR A 79 -5.49 -2.99 7.54
N LEU A 80 -5.44 -1.66 7.70
CA LEU A 80 -5.63 -1.00 8.99
C LEU A 80 -7.05 -1.25 9.53
N LEU A 81 -8.08 -1.06 8.71
CA LEU A 81 -9.47 -1.29 9.11
C LEU A 81 -9.69 -2.74 9.56
N LEU A 82 -9.25 -3.71 8.76
CA LEU A 82 -9.39 -5.12 9.09
C LEU A 82 -8.56 -5.50 10.31
N LEU A 83 -7.29 -5.14 10.39
CA LEU A 83 -6.43 -5.57 11.50
C LEU A 83 -6.80 -4.90 12.83
N VAL A 84 -7.11 -3.59 12.82
CA VAL A 84 -7.42 -2.82 14.03
C VAL A 84 -8.87 -3.07 14.48
N PHE A 85 -9.84 -3.00 13.57
CA PHE A 85 -11.26 -3.11 13.92
C PHE A 85 -11.85 -4.51 13.67
N GLY A 86 -11.08 -5.44 13.12
CA GLY A 86 -11.60 -6.75 12.73
C GLY A 86 -12.12 -7.58 13.89
N GLN A 87 -11.62 -7.39 15.11
CA GLN A 87 -12.16 -8.08 16.28
C GLN A 87 -13.54 -7.55 16.65
N GLN A 88 -13.73 -6.23 16.59
CA GLN A 88 -15.01 -5.56 16.85
C GLN A 88 -16.03 -5.93 15.76
N ILE A 89 -15.61 -6.01 14.50
CA ILE A 89 -16.45 -6.50 13.39
C ILE A 89 -16.87 -7.96 13.65
N GLY A 90 -15.95 -8.81 14.10
CA GLY A 90 -16.24 -10.21 14.42
C GLY A 90 -17.25 -10.35 15.56
N MET A 91 -17.09 -9.58 16.64
CA MET A 91 -18.04 -9.56 17.76
C MET A 91 -19.42 -9.03 17.34
N PHE A 92 -19.46 -8.00 16.48
CA PHE A 92 -20.72 -7.49 15.93
C PHE A 92 -21.48 -8.56 15.15
N LEU A 93 -20.78 -9.33 14.31
CA LEU A 93 -21.36 -10.42 13.52
C LEU A 93 -21.93 -11.53 14.41
N ILE A 94 -21.23 -11.91 15.48
CA ILE A 94 -21.70 -12.94 16.43
C ILE A 94 -22.98 -12.50 17.12
N ASN A 95 -23.00 -11.27 17.62
CA ASN A 95 -24.13 -10.75 18.39
C ASN A 95 -25.39 -10.54 17.53
N HIS A 96 -25.24 -10.21 16.24
CA HIS A 96 -26.38 -9.94 15.34
C HIS A 96 -26.82 -11.14 14.50
N LEU A 97 -25.93 -12.11 14.26
CA LEU A 97 -26.22 -13.28 13.41
C LEU A 97 -26.23 -14.61 14.17
N ASN A 98 -26.13 -14.57 15.51
CA ASN A 98 -26.17 -15.73 16.41
C ASN A 98 -25.15 -16.84 16.07
N PHE A 99 -23.94 -16.45 15.65
CA PHE A 99 -22.86 -17.42 15.42
C PHE A 99 -22.30 -18.00 16.72
N SER A 100 -21.78 -19.23 16.66
CA SER A 100 -21.13 -19.90 17.80
C SER A 100 -19.78 -19.26 18.16
N GLU A 101 -19.26 -19.48 19.37
CA GLU A 101 -17.96 -18.93 19.78
C GLU A 101 -16.79 -19.41 18.90
N ASP A 102 -16.90 -20.61 18.30
CA ASP A 102 -15.93 -21.14 17.33
C ASP A 102 -15.79 -20.25 16.08
N PHE A 103 -16.81 -19.43 15.78
CA PHE A 103 -16.78 -18.48 14.68
C PHE A 103 -15.69 -17.41 14.86
N LEU A 104 -15.32 -17.02 16.10
CA LEU A 104 -14.26 -16.03 16.33
C LEU A 104 -12.90 -16.51 15.81
N SER A 105 -12.57 -17.78 16.07
CA SER A 105 -11.32 -18.38 15.62
C SER A 105 -11.27 -18.45 14.09
N PHE A 106 -12.36 -18.93 13.48
CA PHE A 106 -12.52 -18.95 12.03
C PHE A 106 -12.42 -17.55 11.41
N TRP A 107 -13.13 -16.57 11.97
CA TRP A 107 -13.13 -15.18 11.53
C TRP A 107 -11.74 -14.55 11.60
N ASN A 108 -11.01 -14.79 12.68
CA ASN A 108 -9.65 -14.27 12.82
C ASN A 108 -8.73 -14.83 11.73
N ASN A 109 -8.79 -16.13 11.47
CA ASN A 109 -8.00 -16.76 10.41
C ASN A 109 -8.40 -16.25 9.01
N LEU A 110 -9.71 -16.11 8.76
CA LEU A 110 -10.25 -15.57 7.51
C LEU A 110 -9.76 -14.14 7.27
N ARG A 111 -9.78 -13.29 8.30
CA ARG A 111 -9.30 -11.91 8.23
C ARG A 111 -7.83 -11.82 7.77
N TRP A 112 -6.96 -12.60 8.38
CA TRP A 112 -5.54 -12.65 7.99
C TRP A 112 -5.38 -13.13 6.54
N THR A 113 -6.13 -14.17 6.17
CA THR A 113 -6.12 -14.73 4.81
C THR A 113 -6.59 -13.70 3.77
N VAL A 114 -7.72 -13.03 4.02
CA VAL A 114 -8.26 -11.98 3.15
C VAL A 114 -7.27 -10.82 3.00
N THR A 115 -6.62 -10.41 4.09
CA THR A 115 -5.61 -9.35 4.07
C THR A 115 -4.44 -9.70 3.14
N LEU A 116 -3.91 -10.93 3.26
CA LEU A 116 -2.83 -11.40 2.39
C LEU A 116 -3.27 -11.49 0.92
N ILE A 117 -4.49 -11.96 0.65
CA ILE A 117 -5.04 -12.03 -0.71
C ILE A 117 -5.15 -10.63 -1.31
N VAL A 118 -5.68 -9.65 -0.58
CA VAL A 118 -5.82 -8.27 -1.08
C VAL A 118 -4.46 -7.68 -1.45
N ILE A 119 -3.45 -7.82 -0.57
CA ILE A 119 -2.09 -7.34 -0.85
C ILE A 119 -1.51 -8.05 -2.09
N PHE A 120 -1.66 -9.37 -2.17
CA PHE A 120 -1.19 -10.16 -3.30
C PHE A 120 -1.83 -9.76 -4.63
N VAL A 121 -3.14 -9.52 -4.65
CA VAL A 121 -3.85 -9.07 -5.85
C VAL A 121 -3.34 -7.70 -6.28
N VAL A 122 -3.15 -6.77 -5.36
CA VAL A 122 -2.68 -5.40 -5.66
C VAL A 122 -1.24 -5.42 -6.19
N PHE A 123 -0.34 -6.18 -5.58
CA PHE A 123 1.03 -6.33 -6.08
C PHE A 123 1.10 -7.07 -7.41
N THR A 124 0.25 -8.08 -7.63
CA THR A 124 0.12 -8.74 -8.92
C THR A 124 -0.31 -7.75 -10.00
N PHE A 125 -1.33 -6.93 -9.73
CA PHE A 125 -1.79 -5.89 -10.66
C PHE A 125 -0.71 -4.85 -10.92
N LEU A 126 0.01 -4.42 -9.88
CA LEU A 126 1.13 -3.50 -10.00
C LEU A 126 2.19 -4.08 -10.96
N TYR A 127 2.66 -5.30 -10.73
CA TYR A 127 3.68 -5.90 -11.57
C TYR A 127 3.22 -6.27 -12.97
N TRP A 128 1.93 -6.54 -13.15
CA TRP A 128 1.38 -6.87 -14.45
C TRP A 128 1.21 -5.62 -15.34
N VAL A 129 0.67 -4.53 -14.79
CA VAL A 129 0.24 -3.37 -15.57
C VAL A 129 1.26 -2.23 -15.55
N ALA A 130 2.03 -2.06 -14.46
CA ALA A 130 2.97 -0.95 -14.35
C ALA A 130 4.09 -0.96 -15.40
N PRO A 131 4.76 -2.10 -15.68
CA PRO A 131 5.73 -2.17 -16.75
C PRO A 131 5.06 -1.98 -18.12
N ASN A 132 5.69 -1.21 -19.01
CA ASN A 132 5.26 -1.00 -20.38
C ASN A 132 5.69 -2.16 -21.29
N ARG A 133 5.25 -3.36 -20.93
CA ARG A 133 5.58 -4.62 -21.60
C ARG A 133 4.35 -5.51 -21.61
N ARG A 134 4.22 -6.34 -22.66
CA ARG A 134 3.26 -7.45 -22.66
C ARG A 134 3.80 -8.57 -21.79
N SER A 135 3.29 -8.67 -20.56
CA SER A 135 3.57 -9.76 -19.63
C SER A 135 2.29 -10.56 -19.38
N THR A 136 2.40 -11.87 -19.19
CA THR A 136 1.26 -12.69 -18.75
C THR A 136 1.11 -12.60 -17.23
N LEU A 137 -0.11 -12.72 -16.72
CA LEU A 137 -0.37 -12.71 -15.27
C LEU A 137 0.50 -13.72 -14.52
N ILE A 138 0.64 -14.94 -15.05
CA ILE A 138 1.44 -16.03 -14.45
C ILE A 138 2.92 -15.62 -14.31
N SER A 139 3.45 -14.84 -15.25
CA SER A 139 4.86 -14.44 -15.23
C SER A 139 5.22 -13.46 -14.12
N VAL A 140 4.23 -12.81 -13.47
CA VAL A 140 4.47 -11.83 -12.42
C VAL A 140 4.14 -12.33 -11.01
N LEU A 141 3.48 -13.49 -10.90
CA LEU A 141 3.09 -14.10 -9.62
C LEU A 141 4.29 -14.36 -8.68
N PRO A 142 5.46 -14.82 -9.15
CA PRO A 142 6.59 -15.10 -8.24
C PRO A 142 7.04 -13.85 -7.47
N GLY A 143 7.21 -12.72 -8.16
CA GLY A 143 7.57 -11.44 -7.55
C GLY A 143 6.45 -10.83 -6.73
N ALA A 144 5.19 -11.02 -7.13
CA ALA A 144 4.04 -10.61 -6.32
C ALA A 144 4.00 -11.38 -4.99
N LEU A 145 4.21 -12.69 -5.02
CA LEU A 145 4.23 -13.54 -3.83
C LEU A 145 5.39 -13.15 -2.91
N PHE A 146 6.60 -12.99 -3.47
CA PHE A 146 7.76 -12.50 -2.73
C PHE A 146 7.45 -11.16 -2.04
N SER A 147 6.83 -10.23 -2.77
CA SER A 147 6.55 -8.89 -2.25
C SER A 147 5.48 -8.92 -1.18
N THR A 148 4.43 -9.73 -1.33
CA THR A 148 3.40 -9.90 -0.30
C THR A 148 4.02 -10.42 0.99
N ILE A 149 4.80 -11.51 0.90
CA ILE A 149 5.46 -12.10 2.07
C ILE A 149 6.43 -11.09 2.69
N GLY A 150 7.30 -10.49 1.88
CA GLY A 150 8.29 -9.52 2.33
C GLY A 150 7.63 -8.30 2.97
N TRP A 151 6.55 -7.78 2.39
CA TRP A 151 5.81 -6.63 2.92
C TRP A 151 5.10 -6.96 4.23
N THR A 152 4.47 -8.14 4.34
CA THR A 152 3.88 -8.61 5.60
C THR A 152 4.93 -8.78 6.69
N VAL A 153 6.05 -9.46 6.41
CA VAL A 153 7.13 -9.66 7.37
C VAL A 153 7.75 -8.33 7.79
N ALA A 154 8.00 -7.42 6.84
CA ALA A 154 8.48 -6.08 7.14
C ALA A 154 7.46 -5.29 7.96
N SER A 155 6.16 -5.42 7.71
CA SER A 155 5.10 -4.76 8.49
C SER A 155 5.11 -5.21 9.94
N LEU A 156 5.19 -6.51 10.17
CA LEU A 156 5.24 -7.09 11.52
C LEU A 156 6.52 -6.69 12.25
N GLY A 157 7.68 -6.79 11.57
CA GLY A 157 8.96 -6.37 12.12
C GLY A 157 9.02 -4.87 12.42
N PHE A 158 8.44 -4.05 11.55
CA PHE A 158 8.36 -2.61 11.74
C PHE A 158 7.42 -2.22 12.88
N ALA A 159 6.26 -2.87 12.98
CA ALA A 159 5.36 -2.69 14.12
C ALA A 159 6.06 -3.06 15.44
N TYR A 160 6.80 -4.17 15.47
CA TYR A 160 7.61 -4.54 16.62
C TYR A 160 8.68 -3.47 16.94
N TYR A 161 9.42 -3.00 15.92
CA TYR A 161 10.42 -1.95 16.10
C TYR A 161 9.81 -0.67 16.69
N VAL A 162 8.71 -0.18 16.14
CA VAL A 162 8.04 1.05 16.62
C VAL A 162 7.48 0.84 18.02
N ASN A 163 6.90 -0.31 18.35
CA ASN A 163 6.32 -0.52 19.68
C ASN A 163 7.37 -0.67 20.80
N ASN A 164 8.57 -1.18 20.50
CA ASN A 164 9.61 -1.43 21.51
C ASN A 164 10.66 -0.32 21.58
N PHE A 165 10.97 0.32 20.47
CA PHE A 165 12.00 1.36 20.37
C PHE A 165 11.40 2.76 20.09
N GLY A 166 10.07 2.89 20.06
CA GLY A 166 9.31 4.07 19.61
C GLY A 166 9.22 5.27 20.55
N ASN A 167 10.18 5.51 21.44
CA ASN A 167 10.22 6.78 22.20
C ASN A 167 10.62 8.00 21.35
N TYR A 168 10.64 7.87 20.02
CA TYR A 168 10.89 8.95 19.07
C TYR A 168 9.81 10.03 19.11
N SER A 169 8.54 9.69 19.35
CA SER A 169 7.46 10.68 19.48
C SER A 169 7.65 11.58 20.71
N ALA A 170 8.21 11.05 21.81
CA ALA A 170 8.50 11.82 23.01
C ALA A 170 9.73 12.73 22.84
N THR A 171 10.72 12.31 22.03
CA THR A 171 11.99 13.02 21.85
C THR A 171 11.95 14.04 20.70
N TYR A 172 11.27 13.70 19.60
CA TYR A 172 11.28 14.47 18.33
C TYR A 172 9.88 14.96 17.91
N GLY A 173 8.84 14.67 18.69
CA GLY A 173 7.48 15.12 18.41
C GLY A 173 6.99 14.70 17.02
N SER A 174 6.43 15.65 16.27
CA SER A 174 5.86 15.43 14.93
C SER A 174 6.89 15.01 13.88
N ILE A 175 8.15 15.40 14.02
CA ILE A 175 9.23 15.02 13.10
C ILE A 175 9.50 13.51 13.18
N GLY A 176 9.40 12.93 14.38
CA GLY A 176 9.55 11.48 14.59
C GLY A 176 8.56 10.66 13.77
N VAL A 177 7.30 11.11 13.67
CA VAL A 177 6.26 10.46 12.86
C VAL A 177 6.64 10.44 11.38
N ILE A 178 7.16 11.55 10.85
CA ILE A 178 7.57 11.66 9.45
C ILE A 178 8.75 10.72 9.16
N ILE A 179 9.75 10.67 10.04
CA ILE A 179 10.92 9.79 9.89
C ILE A 179 10.50 8.32 9.86
N ILE A 180 9.64 7.91 10.79
CA ILE A 180 9.08 6.55 10.86
C ILE A 180 8.36 6.23 9.55
N LEU A 181 7.51 7.13 9.06
CA LEU A 181 6.79 6.94 7.80
C LEU A 181 7.73 6.85 6.59
N MET A 182 8.78 7.68 6.53
CA MET A 182 9.77 7.61 5.47
C MET A 182 10.54 6.29 5.49
N LEU A 183 10.92 5.79 6.67
CA LEU A 183 11.55 4.48 6.81
C LEU A 183 10.62 3.36 6.33
N TRP A 184 9.33 3.45 6.67
CA TRP A 184 8.32 2.51 6.20
C TRP A 184 8.19 2.47 4.67
N PHE A 185 8.13 3.65 4.04
CA PHE A 185 8.11 3.77 2.57
C PHE A 185 9.41 3.28 1.93
N TYR A 186 10.55 3.50 2.57
CA TYR A 186 11.83 3.02 2.09
C TYR A 186 11.87 1.48 2.05
N LEU A 187 11.49 0.81 3.15
CA LEU A 187 11.42 -0.65 3.20
C LEU A 187 10.43 -1.20 2.16
N THR A 188 9.24 -0.59 2.07
CA THR A 188 8.25 -0.96 1.05
C THR A 188 8.81 -0.82 -0.36
N GLY A 189 9.53 0.27 -0.64
CA GLY A 189 10.19 0.51 -1.92
C GLY A 189 11.20 -0.59 -2.27
N ILE A 190 12.07 -0.97 -1.34
CA ILE A 190 13.05 -2.05 -1.54
C ILE A 190 12.35 -3.36 -1.89
N ILE A 191 11.34 -3.75 -1.12
CA ILE A 191 10.60 -5.01 -1.32
C ILE A 191 9.98 -5.02 -2.73
N LEU A 192 9.32 -3.92 -3.10
CA LEU A 192 8.69 -3.79 -4.41
C LEU A 192 9.71 -3.83 -5.56
N MET A 193 10.90 -3.26 -5.38
CA MET A 193 11.95 -3.31 -6.38
C MET A 193 12.52 -4.72 -6.55
N ILE A 194 12.81 -5.41 -5.45
CA ILE A 194 13.34 -6.77 -5.50
C ILE A 194 12.32 -7.74 -6.13
N GLY A 195 11.04 -7.64 -5.76
CA GLY A 195 9.99 -8.44 -6.39
C GLY A 195 9.83 -8.17 -7.88
N GLY A 196 9.98 -6.91 -8.29
CA GLY A 196 9.97 -6.51 -9.70
C GLY A 196 11.16 -7.07 -10.48
N GLU A 197 12.36 -6.97 -9.92
CA GLU A 197 13.61 -7.48 -10.52
C GLU A 197 13.59 -9.01 -10.62
N LEU A 198 13.02 -9.70 -9.61
CA LEU A 198 12.80 -11.14 -9.64
C LEU A 198 11.96 -11.53 -10.86
N ASN A 199 10.82 -10.85 -11.07
CA ASN A 199 9.97 -11.10 -12.24
C ASN A 199 10.68 -10.78 -13.56
N ALA A 200 11.45 -9.68 -13.61
CA ALA A 200 12.22 -9.31 -14.80
C ALA A 200 13.27 -10.38 -15.14
N THR A 201 14.05 -10.83 -14.16
CA THR A 201 15.07 -11.85 -14.31
C THR A 201 14.47 -13.18 -14.78
N LEU A 202 13.37 -13.62 -14.17
CA LEU A 202 12.66 -14.84 -14.58
C LEU A 202 12.16 -14.74 -16.03
N ALA A 203 11.63 -13.59 -16.42
CA ALA A 203 11.16 -13.37 -17.78
C ALA A 203 12.30 -13.34 -18.81
N ILE A 204 13.45 -12.76 -18.47
CA ILE A 204 14.65 -12.76 -19.32
C ILE A 204 15.18 -14.20 -19.46
N ARG A 205 15.29 -14.94 -18.36
CA ARG A 205 15.72 -16.35 -18.38
C ARG A 205 14.81 -17.22 -19.24
N LYS A 206 13.49 -17.09 -19.10
CA LYS A 206 12.53 -17.83 -19.94
C LYS A 206 12.75 -17.54 -21.42
N LYS A 207 12.92 -16.27 -21.79
CA LYS A 207 13.19 -15.88 -23.19
C LYS A 207 14.51 -16.46 -23.71
N LYS A 208 15.59 -16.43 -22.91
CA LYS A 208 16.88 -17.02 -23.28
C LYS A 208 16.79 -18.54 -23.50
N LYS A 209 16.01 -19.22 -22.65
CA LYS A 209 15.75 -20.66 -22.80
C LYS A 209 14.96 -20.97 -24.07
N GLU A 210 13.95 -20.16 -24.40
CA GLU A 210 13.19 -20.28 -25.67
C GLU A 210 14.07 -20.04 -26.91
N LEU A 211 15.14 -19.24 -26.78
CA LEU A 211 16.13 -18.98 -27.83
C LEU A 211 17.27 -20.02 -27.87
N GLY A 212 17.31 -20.97 -26.94
CA GLY A 212 18.38 -21.98 -26.86
C GLY A 212 19.73 -21.45 -26.36
N GLU A 213 19.78 -20.25 -25.78
CA GLU A 213 21.03 -19.65 -25.27
C GLU A 213 21.48 -20.26 -23.93
N ILE A 214 20.58 -20.93 -23.21
CA ILE A 214 20.80 -21.55 -21.91
C ILE A 214 19.96 -22.84 -21.78
N ASN A 215 20.49 -23.86 -21.12
CA ASN A 215 19.84 -25.15 -20.85
C ASN A 215 18.94 -25.11 -19.61
#